data_AF-E6XBY6-F1
#
_entry.id   AF-E6XBY6-F1
#
_cell.length_a   1.000
_cell.length_b   1.000
_cell.length_c   1.000
_cell.angle_alpha   90.00
_cell.angle_beta   90.00
_cell.angle_gamma   90.00
#
_symmetry.space_group_name_H-M   'P 1'
#
loop_
_entity.id
_entity.type
_entity.pdbx_description
1 polymer ?
#
loop_
_entity_poly.entity_id
_entity_poly.type
_entity_poly.pdbx_seq_one_letter_code
_entity_poly.pdbx_strand_id
1 'polypeptide(L)'
;MGINTISRLLIIFTFLLLSCKQEVKKENKITIEKNIPKIEVSQEKQEKKDKSDLEIILKQQLDIGYTQLYDDSYDISDYKYSEKDLEVILPLLQKNTQNLNSLSSEVFNSKIKKIFGRTILPKSNKKYLTIFFENPCNRNTSYYRNDNTIEVQPLSIHIIKGLNFITELYAIPEIIGYQKQFLDLSNNEKTSNNERTSSDGTLVAIHKWKDVNDLNNKRLFNLKKFVARNEYLFNDNKDHFDWLINNDEYFMKSLISEFGYLEDSKLLIWFIKKYRFETINGKTNGFEYGKLLWHKNCNNKFVFHNLVLEKMKDDESFSDDLNSYINFLIQNNQNFDNLSFKNQAYLIAQIYHSIQNETYEMFAYMGGFAEFQDKNNVYSEEFEKNNYYDLEGFKEEWLQAKVDGNGVSR
;
A
#
# COMPACT_ATOMS: atom_id res chain seq x y z
N MET A 1 11.26 9.18 65.58
CA MET A 1 11.14 7.83 66.18
C MET A 1 10.63 6.90 65.08
N GLY A 2 11.29 5.84 64.63
CA GLY A 2 12.58 5.24 64.95
C GLY A 2 13.12 4.55 63.69
N ILE A 3 14.42 4.25 63.75
CA ILE A 3 15.30 3.74 62.70
C ILE A 3 15.32 2.20 62.76
N ASN A 4 15.55 1.53 61.61
CA ASN A 4 16.33 0.27 61.39
C ASN A 4 15.65 -0.67 60.37
N THR A 5 16.30 -1.46 59.51
CA THR A 5 17.63 -1.53 58.84
C THR A 5 17.53 -2.71 57.85
N ILE A 6 18.13 -2.56 56.67
CA ILE A 6 18.96 -3.53 55.90
C ILE A 6 18.47 -4.99 55.76
N SER A 7 18.24 -5.44 54.51
CA SER A 7 19.00 -6.58 53.97
C SER A 7 18.97 -6.62 52.43
N ARG A 8 20.17 -6.54 51.82
CA ARG A 8 20.44 -6.80 50.39
C ARG A 8 20.68 -8.29 50.22
N LEU A 9 20.05 -8.94 49.24
CA LEU A 9 20.49 -10.26 48.76
C LEU A 9 21.09 -10.12 47.36
N LEU A 10 22.43 -10.21 47.30
CA LEU A 10 23.19 -10.50 46.08
C LEU A 10 23.19 -12.02 45.90
N ILE A 11 22.84 -12.50 44.70
CA ILE A 11 23.09 -13.90 44.31
C ILE A 11 24.24 -13.89 43.30
N ILE A 12 25.39 -14.40 43.76
CA ILE A 12 26.57 -14.71 42.96
C ILE A 12 26.46 -16.19 42.58
N PHE A 13 26.51 -16.51 41.28
CA PHE A 13 26.71 -17.89 40.81
C PHE A 13 28.02 -17.93 40.02
N THR A 14 29.02 -18.60 40.57
CA THR A 14 30.28 -18.93 39.90
C THR A 14 30.45 -20.44 39.81
N PHE A 15 30.73 -20.87 38.57
CA PHE A 15 31.46 -22.06 38.11
C PHE A 15 31.03 -23.46 38.54
N LEU A 16 30.86 -24.32 37.53
CA LEU A 16 31.74 -25.48 37.32
C LEU A 16 31.62 -25.98 35.86
N LEU A 17 32.72 -25.83 35.11
CA LEU A 17 32.98 -26.50 33.85
C LEU A 17 33.38 -27.94 34.16
N LEU A 18 32.65 -28.91 33.62
CA LEU A 18 33.09 -30.31 33.54
C LEU A 18 33.17 -30.74 32.08
N SER A 19 34.41 -31.00 31.69
CA SER A 19 34.85 -31.56 30.42
C SER A 19 34.50 -33.05 30.35
N CYS A 20 34.02 -33.52 29.20
CA CYS A 20 34.15 -34.91 28.78
C CYS A 20 35.01 -34.96 27.52
N LYS A 21 36.11 -35.72 27.62
CA LYS A 21 37.02 -36.12 26.55
C LYS A 21 37.04 -37.65 26.51
N GLN A 22 36.83 -38.22 25.33
CA GLN A 22 37.27 -39.55 24.86
C GLN A 22 36.91 -39.58 23.35
N GLU A 23 37.69 -40.09 22.40
CA GLU A 23 39.01 -40.72 22.36
C GLU A 23 39.51 -40.68 20.89
N VAL A 24 40.82 -40.75 20.70
CA VAL A 24 41.52 -40.63 19.40
C VAL A 24 41.74 -42.01 18.76
N LYS A 25 41.64 -42.10 17.43
CA LYS A 25 42.38 -43.10 16.63
C LYS A 25 43.25 -42.41 15.56
N LYS A 26 44.57 -42.61 15.74
CA LYS A 26 45.73 -42.70 14.82
C LYS A 26 45.42 -42.79 13.31
N GLU A 27 46.29 -42.48 12.35
CA GLU A 27 47.59 -41.82 12.16
C GLU A 27 47.77 -41.87 10.62
N ASN A 28 48.38 -40.87 9.97
CA ASN A 28 49.47 -41.12 9.03
C ASN A 28 50.15 -39.81 8.63
N LYS A 29 51.41 -39.71 9.06
CA LYS A 29 52.39 -38.70 8.63
C LYS A 29 52.83 -39.00 7.20
N ILE A 30 52.92 -37.97 6.37
CA ILE A 30 54.05 -37.82 5.44
C ILE A 30 54.53 -36.37 5.52
N THR A 31 55.78 -36.22 5.93
CA THR A 31 56.56 -34.99 5.92
C THR A 31 57.42 -35.00 4.67
N ILE A 32 57.40 -33.95 3.85
CA ILE A 32 58.56 -33.58 3.04
C ILE A 32 58.72 -32.06 3.16
N GLU A 33 59.91 -31.68 3.62
CA GLU A 33 60.39 -30.33 3.84
C GLU A 33 61.34 -29.95 2.69
N LYS A 34 61.49 -28.63 2.45
CA LYS A 34 62.59 -27.92 1.75
C LYS A 34 62.50 -27.76 0.22
N ASN A 35 62.24 -26.53 -0.25
CA ASN A 35 63.27 -25.50 -0.46
C ASN A 35 62.69 -24.28 -1.20
N ILE A 36 63.06 -23.09 -0.73
CA ILE A 36 62.77 -21.78 -1.35
C ILE A 36 63.66 -21.59 -2.58
N PRO A 37 63.16 -20.94 -3.63
CA PRO A 37 63.88 -19.80 -4.19
C PRO A 37 63.00 -18.53 -4.23
N LYS A 38 63.56 -17.41 -3.75
CA LYS A 38 63.07 -16.06 -4.06
C LYS A 38 63.23 -15.81 -5.56
N ILE A 39 62.15 -15.42 -6.22
CA ILE A 39 62.20 -14.73 -7.51
C ILE A 39 61.24 -13.53 -7.39
N GLU A 40 61.82 -12.34 -7.30
CA GLU A 40 61.13 -11.10 -7.64
C GLU A 40 61.02 -11.04 -9.16
N VAL A 41 59.80 -11.12 -9.69
CA VAL A 41 59.45 -10.53 -10.98
C VAL A 41 58.08 -9.88 -10.86
N SER A 42 58.10 -8.57 -11.05
CA SER A 42 56.99 -7.66 -11.34
C SER A 42 55.88 -8.27 -12.20
N GLN A 43 54.65 -8.23 -11.70
CA GLN A 43 53.46 -8.11 -12.55
C GLN A 43 52.44 -7.21 -11.85
N GLU A 44 52.41 -5.94 -12.28
CA GLU A 44 51.18 -5.16 -12.28
C GLU A 44 50.12 -5.95 -13.03
N LYS A 45 49.30 -6.70 -12.30
CA LYS A 45 47.99 -7.13 -12.79
C LYS A 45 46.98 -6.20 -12.16
N GLN A 46 46.49 -5.27 -12.99
CA GLN A 46 45.21 -4.60 -12.77
C GLN A 46 44.15 -5.66 -12.43
N GLU A 47 43.82 -5.79 -11.16
CA GLU A 47 42.54 -6.35 -10.74
C GLU A 47 41.45 -5.39 -11.20
N LYS A 48 40.90 -5.61 -12.40
CA LYS A 48 39.53 -5.19 -12.68
C LYS A 48 38.64 -6.04 -11.77
N LYS A 49 38.42 -5.56 -10.55
CA LYS A 49 37.40 -6.07 -9.65
C LYS A 49 36.07 -5.88 -10.38
N ASP A 50 35.43 -6.97 -10.81
CA ASP A 50 34.09 -6.91 -11.39
C ASP A 50 33.17 -6.20 -10.37
N LYS A 51 32.68 -5.02 -10.75
CA LYS A 51 31.77 -4.25 -9.90
C LYS A 51 30.46 -5.01 -9.77
N SER A 52 29.94 -5.11 -8.55
CA SER A 52 28.62 -5.70 -8.34
C SER A 52 27.54 -4.89 -9.04
N ASP A 53 26.43 -5.53 -9.43
CA ASP A 53 25.27 -4.83 -10.02
C ASP A 53 24.79 -3.68 -9.12
N LEU A 54 24.85 -3.85 -7.79
CA LEU A 54 24.53 -2.81 -6.83
C LEU A 54 25.42 -1.56 -6.99
N GLU A 55 26.73 -1.74 -7.14
CA GLU A 55 27.67 -0.62 -7.35
C GLU A 55 27.46 0.06 -8.71
N ILE A 56 27.12 -0.71 -9.74
CA ILE A 56 26.85 -0.20 -11.09
C ILE A 56 25.59 0.69 -11.07
N ILE A 57 24.49 0.17 -10.53
CA ILE A 57 23.22 0.90 -10.42
C ILE A 57 23.37 2.11 -9.50
N LEU A 58 24.01 1.95 -8.34
CA LEU A 58 24.27 3.08 -7.43
C LEU A 58 25.06 4.18 -8.13
N LYS A 59 26.12 3.83 -8.88
CA LYS A 59 26.88 4.83 -9.64
C LYS A 59 25.98 5.58 -10.62
N GLN A 60 25.12 4.89 -11.37
CA GLN A 60 24.22 5.53 -12.32
C GLN A 60 23.23 6.47 -11.62
N GLN A 61 22.66 6.06 -10.48
CA GLN A 61 21.75 6.90 -9.69
C GLN A 61 22.46 8.13 -9.10
N LEU A 62 23.74 8.01 -8.69
CA LEU A 62 24.54 9.15 -8.21
C LEU A 62 24.96 10.10 -9.33
N ASP A 63 25.28 9.57 -10.52
CA ASP A 63 25.64 10.39 -11.69
C ASP A 63 24.44 11.24 -12.17
N ILE A 64 23.22 10.72 -12.03
CA ILE A 64 21.97 11.41 -12.35
C ILE A 64 21.57 12.41 -11.26
N GLY A 65 21.94 12.14 -10.00
CA GLY A 65 21.56 12.95 -8.84
C GLY A 65 20.18 12.57 -8.26
N TYR A 66 19.81 13.29 -7.21
CA TYR A 66 18.49 13.20 -6.57
C TYR A 66 17.41 13.81 -7.46
N THR A 67 17.68 14.97 -8.05
CA THR A 67 16.85 15.58 -9.08
C THR A 67 17.67 16.38 -10.10
N GLN A 68 17.10 16.67 -11.26
CA GLN A 68 17.71 17.50 -12.29
C GLN A 68 16.77 18.63 -12.67
N LEU A 69 17.26 19.87 -12.69
CA LEU A 69 16.47 21.04 -13.03
C LEU A 69 16.91 21.63 -14.37
N TYR A 70 15.95 21.89 -15.24
CA TYR A 70 16.11 22.81 -16.36
C TYR A 70 15.69 24.22 -15.93
N ASP A 71 16.54 25.19 -16.24
CA ASP A 71 16.34 26.62 -15.90
C ASP A 71 15.97 26.82 -14.41
N ASP A 72 16.58 26.01 -13.54
CA ASP A 72 16.36 25.97 -12.08
C ASP A 72 14.89 25.82 -11.64
N SER A 73 13.99 25.41 -12.54
CA SER A 73 12.53 25.50 -12.32
C SER A 73 11.77 24.23 -12.70
N TYR A 74 12.25 23.48 -13.69
CA TYR A 74 11.53 22.31 -14.21
C TYR A 74 12.32 21.04 -13.93
N ASP A 75 11.75 20.09 -13.16
CA ASP A 75 12.36 18.78 -13.02
C ASP A 75 12.33 18.03 -14.35
N ILE A 76 13.50 17.51 -14.72
CA ILE A 76 13.70 16.54 -15.80
C ILE A 76 14.40 15.33 -15.19
N SER A 77 14.05 14.12 -15.62
CA SER A 77 14.78 12.92 -15.23
C SER A 77 15.06 12.06 -16.45
N ASP A 78 16.35 11.88 -16.77
CA ASP A 78 16.77 10.92 -17.79
C ASP A 78 16.94 9.51 -17.25
N TYR A 79 16.79 9.31 -15.93
CA TYR A 79 17.03 7.99 -15.35
C TYR A 79 15.77 7.14 -15.41
N LYS A 80 15.81 6.15 -16.29
CA LYS A 80 14.75 5.15 -16.41
C LYS A 80 15.06 3.95 -15.53
N TYR A 81 14.37 3.90 -14.39
CA TYR A 81 14.35 2.75 -13.51
C TYR A 81 13.87 1.47 -14.23
N SER A 82 14.39 0.34 -13.78
CA SER A 82 14.21 -0.97 -14.43
C SER A 82 14.02 -2.10 -13.42
N GLU A 83 13.80 -3.31 -13.93
CA GLU A 83 13.78 -4.53 -13.11
C GLU A 83 15.07 -4.71 -12.32
N LYS A 84 16.22 -4.32 -12.89
CA LYS A 84 17.52 -4.44 -12.22
C LYS A 84 17.60 -3.54 -11.00
N ASP A 85 17.03 -2.33 -11.06
CA ASP A 85 16.94 -1.43 -9.91
C ASP A 85 16.15 -2.07 -8.78
N LEU A 86 15.01 -2.71 -9.10
CA LEU A 86 14.23 -3.45 -8.13
C LEU A 86 15.07 -4.62 -7.55
N GLU A 87 15.73 -5.40 -8.41
CA GLU A 87 16.51 -6.57 -8.00
C GLU A 87 17.66 -6.23 -7.04
N VAL A 88 18.40 -5.14 -7.28
CA VAL A 88 19.54 -4.76 -6.41
C VAL A 88 19.09 -4.26 -5.04
N ILE A 89 17.86 -3.75 -4.89
CA ILE A 89 17.35 -3.30 -3.59
C ILE A 89 16.75 -4.43 -2.75
N LEU A 90 16.30 -5.55 -3.34
CA LEU A 90 15.65 -6.63 -2.58
C LEU A 90 16.52 -7.18 -1.44
N PRO A 91 17.82 -7.50 -1.64
CA PRO A 91 18.66 -7.99 -0.55
C PRO A 91 18.91 -6.94 0.53
N LEU A 92 18.85 -5.64 0.18
CA LEU A 92 19.00 -4.54 1.13
C LEU A 92 17.76 -4.42 2.02
N LEU A 93 16.57 -4.51 1.41
CA LEU A 93 15.31 -4.53 2.13
C LEU A 93 15.20 -5.76 3.03
N GLN A 94 15.55 -6.95 2.53
CA GLN A 94 15.48 -8.20 3.28
C GLN A 94 16.34 -8.20 4.57
N LYS A 95 17.46 -7.47 4.60
CA LYS A 95 18.24 -7.30 5.83
C LYS A 95 17.46 -6.57 6.92
N ASN A 96 16.54 -5.69 6.53
CA ASN A 96 15.66 -4.97 7.44
C ASN A 96 14.39 -5.76 7.79
N THR A 97 14.17 -6.94 7.17
CA THR A 97 13.04 -7.83 7.43
C THR A 97 13.38 -9.03 8.29
N GLN A 98 14.51 -9.05 9.00
CA GLN A 98 14.90 -10.23 9.81
C GLN A 98 13.87 -10.57 10.91
N ASN A 99 12.96 -9.65 11.22
CA ASN A 99 11.82 -9.85 12.14
C ASN A 99 10.47 -10.09 11.44
N LEU A 100 10.40 -10.05 10.09
CA LEU A 100 9.21 -10.49 9.38
C LEU A 100 9.14 -12.01 9.51
N ASN A 101 8.15 -12.51 10.25
CA ASN A 101 7.85 -13.94 10.29
C ASN A 101 7.76 -14.46 8.85
N SER A 102 8.52 -15.49 8.51
CA SER A 102 8.53 -16.03 7.16
C SER A 102 7.16 -16.66 6.85
N LEU A 103 6.31 -15.96 6.11
CA LEU A 103 5.09 -16.55 5.58
C LEU A 103 5.43 -17.65 4.59
N SER A 104 4.65 -18.74 4.60
CA SER A 104 4.65 -19.66 3.47
C SER A 104 4.11 -18.95 2.22
N SER A 105 4.59 -19.35 1.04
CA SER A 105 4.12 -18.77 -0.21
C SER A 105 2.63 -19.00 -0.45
N GLU A 106 2.06 -20.08 0.09
CA GLU A 106 0.61 -20.32 0.02
C GLU A 106 -0.19 -19.27 0.79
N VAL A 107 0.19 -19.01 2.05
CA VAL A 107 -0.48 -18.00 2.87
C VAL A 107 -0.29 -16.60 2.27
N PHE A 108 0.92 -16.27 1.82
CA PHE A 108 1.20 -15.00 1.15
C PHE A 108 0.33 -14.82 -0.10
N ASN A 109 0.27 -15.83 -0.98
CA ASN A 109 -0.54 -15.78 -2.20
C ASN A 109 -2.03 -15.62 -1.90
N SER A 110 -2.53 -16.31 -0.87
CA SER A 110 -3.92 -16.16 -0.40
C SER A 110 -4.20 -14.73 0.08
N LYS A 111 -3.32 -14.17 0.92
CA LYS A 111 -3.43 -12.78 1.40
C LYS A 111 -3.36 -11.77 0.26
N ILE A 112 -2.46 -11.94 -0.72
CA ILE A 112 -2.41 -11.08 -1.91
C ILE A 112 -3.71 -11.12 -2.71
N LYS A 113 -4.30 -12.31 -2.90
CA LYS A 113 -5.58 -12.45 -3.61
C LYS A 113 -6.71 -11.74 -2.86
N LYS A 114 -6.76 -11.91 -1.54
CA LYS A 114 -7.76 -11.31 -0.66
C LYS A 114 -7.63 -9.78 -0.57
N ILE A 115 -6.41 -9.26 -0.41
CA ILE A 115 -6.17 -7.82 -0.22
C ILE A 115 -6.22 -7.06 -1.54
N PHE A 116 -5.59 -7.56 -2.60
CA PHE A 116 -5.42 -6.83 -3.85
C PHE A 116 -6.23 -7.38 -5.03
N GLY A 117 -7.03 -8.44 -4.82
CA GLY A 117 -7.77 -9.11 -5.90
C GLY A 117 -6.86 -9.82 -6.92
N ARG A 118 -5.60 -10.12 -6.56
CA ARG A 118 -4.55 -10.56 -7.49
C ARG A 118 -4.20 -12.01 -7.32
N THR A 119 -4.30 -12.77 -8.41
CA THR A 119 -3.90 -14.18 -8.40
C THR A 119 -2.44 -14.30 -8.81
N ILE A 120 -1.60 -14.80 -7.91
CA ILE A 120 -0.22 -15.16 -8.21
C ILE A 120 -0.22 -16.53 -8.87
N LEU A 121 0.15 -16.58 -10.15
CA LEU A 121 0.27 -17.84 -10.89
C LEU A 121 1.58 -18.54 -10.51
N PRO A 122 1.52 -19.74 -9.88
CA PRO A 122 2.73 -20.44 -9.44
C PRO A 122 3.67 -20.79 -10.60
N LYS A 123 3.12 -21.11 -11.78
CA LYS A 123 3.88 -21.49 -12.98
C LYS A 123 4.39 -20.31 -13.80
N SER A 124 4.08 -19.06 -13.43
CA SER A 124 4.54 -17.89 -14.18
C SER A 124 6.03 -17.64 -13.93
N ASN A 125 6.77 -17.39 -15.01
CA ASN A 125 8.18 -16.98 -14.98
C ASN A 125 8.40 -15.55 -14.46
N LYS A 126 7.34 -14.72 -14.36
CA LYS A 126 7.44 -13.39 -13.74
C LYS A 126 7.80 -13.54 -12.26
N LYS A 127 8.91 -12.95 -11.85
CA LYS A 127 9.36 -12.90 -10.44
C LYS A 127 8.58 -11.87 -9.63
N TYR A 128 8.16 -10.79 -10.30
CA TYR A 128 7.52 -9.63 -9.70
C TYR A 128 6.19 -9.32 -10.40
N LEU A 129 5.23 -8.80 -9.65
CA LEU A 129 3.98 -8.26 -10.20
C LEU A 129 3.81 -6.82 -9.73
N THR A 130 3.41 -5.92 -10.61
CA THR A 130 3.09 -4.52 -10.25
C THR A 130 1.60 -4.39 -9.94
N ILE A 131 1.30 -3.69 -8.85
CA ILE A 131 -0.05 -3.25 -8.45
C ILE A 131 -0.08 -1.74 -8.58
N PHE A 132 -1.00 -1.22 -9.37
CA PHE A 132 -1.29 0.21 -9.47
C PHE A 132 -2.53 0.51 -8.65
N PHE A 133 -2.48 1.56 -7.82
CA PHE A 133 -3.56 1.89 -6.90
C PHE A 133 -4.73 2.55 -7.62
N GLU A 134 -4.47 3.48 -8.54
CA GLU A 134 -5.53 4.15 -9.34
C GLU A 134 -6.14 3.24 -10.41
N ASN A 135 -5.45 2.17 -10.79
CA ASN A 135 -5.96 1.15 -11.70
C ASN A 135 -5.61 -0.27 -11.21
N PRO A 136 -6.36 -0.79 -10.23
CA PRO A 136 -6.15 -2.13 -9.66
C PRO A 136 -6.22 -3.24 -10.70
N CYS A 137 -6.78 -2.96 -11.88
CA CYS A 137 -6.97 -3.89 -12.98
C CYS A 137 -5.80 -3.93 -13.98
N ASN A 138 -4.94 -2.92 -13.98
CA ASN A 138 -3.76 -2.86 -14.85
C ASN A 138 -2.76 -3.99 -14.55
N ARG A 139 -2.43 -4.81 -15.56
CA ARG A 139 -1.51 -5.95 -15.46
C ARG A 139 -0.11 -5.67 -16.05
N ASN A 140 0.13 -4.44 -16.48
CA ASN A 140 1.41 -4.02 -17.05
C ASN A 140 2.49 -4.02 -15.97
N THR A 141 3.74 -4.18 -16.41
CA THR A 141 4.89 -3.97 -15.55
C THR A 141 5.29 -2.49 -15.65
N SER A 142 5.62 -1.91 -14.52
CA SER A 142 6.19 -0.57 -14.41
C SER A 142 7.24 -0.60 -13.32
N TYR A 143 8.29 0.20 -13.48
CA TYR A 143 9.36 0.39 -12.51
C TYR A 143 9.48 1.88 -12.20
N TYR A 144 8.36 2.52 -11.83
CA TYR A 144 8.40 3.91 -11.35
C TYR A 144 8.57 3.93 -9.84
N ARG A 145 9.29 4.95 -9.36
CA ARG A 145 9.37 5.24 -7.94
C ARG A 145 8.10 5.99 -7.50
N ASN A 146 7.79 5.91 -6.21
CA ASN A 146 6.70 6.66 -5.59
C ASN A 146 7.21 7.96 -4.93
N ASP A 147 8.26 8.55 -5.50
CA ASP A 147 8.76 9.86 -5.09
C ASP A 147 7.99 10.92 -5.88
N ASN A 148 7.45 11.94 -5.22
CA ASN A 148 6.57 12.97 -5.78
C ASN A 148 7.20 13.87 -6.87
N THR A 149 8.16 13.36 -7.64
CA THR A 149 8.76 13.99 -8.82
C THR A 149 7.76 13.95 -9.98
N ILE A 150 7.93 14.87 -10.95
CA ILE A 150 6.95 15.31 -11.97
C ILE A 150 6.30 14.19 -12.81
N GLU A 151 6.77 12.95 -12.72
CA GLU A 151 6.01 11.79 -13.16
C GLU A 151 4.78 11.59 -12.25
N VAL A 152 3.72 12.35 -12.53
CA VAL A 152 2.35 12.11 -12.03
C VAL A 152 1.93 10.72 -12.49
N GLN A 153 2.36 9.71 -11.76
CA GLN A 153 2.11 8.32 -12.07
C GLN A 153 1.49 7.64 -10.85
N PRO A 154 0.50 6.78 -11.10
CA PRO A 154 -0.29 6.18 -10.03
C PRO A 154 0.63 5.43 -9.07
N LEU A 155 0.41 5.65 -7.76
CA LEU A 155 1.11 4.92 -6.70
C LEU A 155 1.16 3.43 -7.06
N SER A 156 2.35 2.85 -7.05
CA SER A 156 2.54 1.45 -7.39
C SER A 156 3.40 0.70 -6.40
N ILE A 157 3.09 -0.59 -6.24
CA ILE A 157 3.90 -1.52 -5.43
C ILE A 157 4.21 -2.77 -6.23
N HIS A 158 5.28 -3.43 -5.86
CA HIS A 158 5.72 -4.70 -6.39
C HIS A 158 5.46 -5.82 -5.39
N ILE A 159 4.86 -6.90 -5.87
CA ILE A 159 4.75 -8.16 -5.16
C ILE A 159 5.97 -9.02 -5.49
N ILE A 160 6.76 -9.37 -4.49
CA ILE A 160 8.01 -10.13 -4.65
C ILE A 160 7.75 -11.61 -4.34
N LYS A 161 7.47 -12.41 -5.37
CA LYS A 161 7.03 -13.80 -5.21
C LYS A 161 8.04 -14.68 -4.47
N GLY A 162 9.34 -14.48 -4.72
CA GLY A 162 10.39 -15.31 -4.13
C GLY A 162 10.68 -14.98 -2.67
N LEU A 163 10.28 -13.80 -2.20
CA LEU A 163 10.59 -13.30 -0.85
C LEU A 163 9.33 -13.09 0.01
N ASN A 164 8.14 -13.31 -0.56
CA ASN A 164 6.84 -13.20 0.13
C ASN A 164 6.62 -11.85 0.85
N PHE A 165 6.98 -10.74 0.19
CA PHE A 165 6.68 -9.39 0.67
C PHE A 165 6.26 -8.46 -0.48
N ILE A 166 5.72 -7.29 -0.14
CA ILE A 166 5.51 -6.17 -1.07
C ILE A 166 6.53 -5.06 -0.84
N THR A 167 6.91 -4.34 -1.89
CA THR A 167 7.78 -3.16 -1.78
C THR A 167 7.44 -2.12 -2.84
N GLU A 168 7.75 -0.87 -2.57
CA GLU A 168 7.88 0.15 -3.61
C GLU A 168 9.25 0.01 -4.28
N LEU A 169 9.45 0.71 -5.39
CA LEU A 169 10.77 0.90 -5.94
C LEU A 169 11.44 2.10 -5.26
N TYR A 170 12.63 1.89 -4.72
CA TYR A 170 13.46 2.92 -4.09
C TYR A 170 14.74 3.11 -4.90
N ALA A 171 15.27 4.33 -4.94
CA ALA A 171 16.68 4.51 -5.24
C ALA A 171 17.51 3.97 -4.07
N ILE A 172 18.72 3.50 -4.37
CA ILE A 172 19.61 2.92 -3.37
C ILE A 172 19.92 3.92 -2.24
N PRO A 173 20.21 5.21 -2.49
CA PRO A 173 20.43 6.20 -1.43
C PRO A 173 19.22 6.42 -0.50
N GLU A 174 18.02 6.04 -0.90
CA GLU A 174 16.78 6.17 -0.10
C GLU A 174 16.59 5.06 0.91
N ILE A 175 17.42 4.02 0.86
CA ILE A 175 17.34 2.87 1.78
C ILE A 175 18.68 2.48 2.42
N ILE A 176 19.81 3.01 1.92
CA ILE A 176 21.12 2.78 2.53
C ILE A 176 21.98 4.05 2.69
N GLY A 177 22.80 4.07 3.74
CA GLY A 177 23.81 5.12 3.96
C GLY A 177 25.03 4.96 3.04
N TYR A 178 24.84 5.12 1.73
CA TYR A 178 25.85 4.83 0.72
C TYR A 178 27.17 5.60 0.93
N GLN A 179 27.12 6.83 1.47
CA GLN A 179 28.31 7.66 1.71
C GLN A 179 29.35 6.99 2.60
N LYS A 180 28.93 6.11 3.53
CA LYS A 180 29.84 5.34 4.39
C LYS A 180 30.19 3.97 3.82
N GLN A 181 29.26 3.37 3.07
CA GLN A 181 29.40 2.00 2.55
C GLN A 181 30.17 1.93 1.23
N PHE A 182 30.15 3.01 0.44
CA PHE A 182 30.76 3.12 -0.88
C PHE A 182 31.57 4.42 -0.97
N LEU A 183 32.69 4.48 -0.23
CA LEU A 183 33.53 5.68 -0.11
C LEU A 183 34.01 6.20 -1.47
N ASP A 184 34.39 5.30 -2.39
CA ASP A 184 34.85 5.69 -3.73
C ASP A 184 33.74 6.38 -4.53
N LEU A 185 32.52 5.82 -4.53
CA LEU A 185 31.38 6.43 -5.21
C LEU A 185 30.96 7.76 -4.55
N SER A 186 31.02 7.83 -3.22
CA SER A 186 30.75 9.06 -2.49
C SER A 186 31.76 10.16 -2.78
N ASN A 187 33.04 9.83 -2.89
CA ASN A 187 34.08 10.78 -3.25
C ASN A 187 33.91 11.25 -4.71
N ASN A 188 33.58 10.35 -5.63
CA ASN A 188 33.31 10.70 -7.02
C ASN A 188 32.13 11.69 -7.16
N GLU A 189 31.04 11.47 -6.42
CA GLU A 189 29.89 12.39 -6.39
C GLU A 189 30.27 13.77 -5.81
N LYS A 190 31.18 13.81 -4.82
CA LYS A 190 31.66 15.09 -4.26
C LYS A 190 32.43 15.91 -5.30
N THR A 191 33.22 15.25 -6.14
CA THR A 191 34.09 15.91 -7.12
C THR A 191 33.44 16.12 -8.49
N SER A 192 32.28 15.52 -8.77
CA SER A 192 31.60 15.66 -10.06
C SER A 192 31.03 17.07 -10.25
N ASN A 193 30.75 17.46 -11.50
CA ASN A 193 30.06 18.72 -11.79
C ASN A 193 28.60 18.67 -11.31
N ASN A 194 28.03 19.84 -11.01
CA ASN A 194 26.61 20.00 -10.70
C ASN A 194 25.79 20.32 -11.95
N GLU A 195 26.34 20.09 -13.14
CA GLU A 195 25.70 20.35 -14.42
C GLU A 195 26.01 19.21 -15.37
N ARG A 196 25.03 18.86 -16.23
CA ARG A 196 25.25 17.94 -17.35
C ARG A 196 24.31 18.25 -18.50
N THR A 197 24.65 17.73 -19.67
CA THR A 197 23.74 17.69 -20.81
C THR A 197 22.84 16.45 -20.68
N SER A 198 21.53 16.66 -20.71
CA SER A 198 20.49 15.61 -20.80
C SER A 198 20.57 14.89 -22.14
N SER A 199 19.90 13.74 -22.22
CA SER A 199 19.76 12.90 -23.41
C SER A 199 19.20 13.63 -24.64
N ASP A 200 18.44 14.70 -24.45
CA ASP A 200 17.87 15.53 -25.51
C ASP A 200 18.76 16.73 -25.94
N GLY A 201 19.93 16.89 -25.30
CA GLY A 201 20.85 18.00 -25.55
C GLY A 201 20.67 19.20 -24.61
N THR A 202 19.71 19.17 -23.69
CA THR A 202 19.42 20.26 -22.75
C THR A 202 20.43 20.31 -21.62
N LEU A 203 20.95 21.49 -21.27
CA LEU A 203 21.80 21.65 -20.08
C LEU A 203 20.92 21.67 -18.81
N VAL A 204 21.24 20.82 -17.84
CA VAL A 204 20.49 20.68 -16.58
C VAL A 204 21.41 20.79 -15.37
N ALA A 205 20.92 21.42 -14.31
CA ALA A 205 21.54 21.45 -13.00
C ALA A 205 21.23 20.13 -12.25
N ILE A 206 22.23 19.53 -11.60
CA ILE A 206 22.12 18.28 -10.86
C ILE A 206 22.12 18.59 -9.36
N HIS A 207 21.02 18.26 -8.70
CA HIS A 207 20.96 18.23 -7.24
C HIS A 207 21.40 16.86 -6.75
N LYS A 208 22.51 16.80 -6.03
CA LYS A 208 23.14 15.55 -5.64
C LYS A 208 22.50 14.92 -4.42
N TRP A 209 22.59 13.60 -4.33
CA TRP A 209 22.10 12.83 -3.18
C TRP A 209 22.82 13.23 -1.89
N LYS A 210 24.12 13.54 -1.97
CA LYS A 210 24.91 13.98 -0.80
C LYS A 210 24.41 15.27 -0.15
N ASP A 211 23.69 16.11 -0.91
CA ASP A 211 23.23 17.44 -0.49
C ASP A 211 21.77 17.43 0.00
N VAL A 212 21.12 16.25 -0.01
CA VAL A 212 19.76 16.08 0.53
C VAL A 212 19.83 16.07 2.06
N ASN A 213 19.50 17.22 2.66
CA ASN A 213 19.61 17.46 4.11
C ASN A 213 18.88 16.42 4.99
N ASP A 214 17.74 15.89 4.55
CA ASP A 214 16.89 14.98 5.31
C ASP A 214 17.04 13.50 4.89
N LEU A 215 18.03 13.15 4.07
CA LEU A 215 18.14 11.82 3.47
C LEU A 215 18.23 10.69 4.51
N ASN A 216 18.86 10.94 5.66
CA ASN A 216 18.89 9.97 6.76
C ASN A 216 17.49 9.71 7.32
N ASN A 217 16.68 10.74 7.51
CA ASN A 217 15.32 10.61 8.02
C ASN A 217 14.40 9.95 6.99
N LYS A 218 14.52 10.34 5.71
CA LYS A 218 13.84 9.66 4.59
C LYS A 218 14.16 8.17 4.54
N ARG A 219 15.43 7.81 4.72
CA ARG A 219 15.86 6.40 4.82
C ARG A 219 15.15 5.63 5.93
N LEU A 220 15.16 6.18 7.14
CA LEU A 220 14.49 5.55 8.29
C LEU A 220 12.99 5.44 8.06
N PHE A 221 12.37 6.48 7.48
CA PHE A 221 10.96 6.51 7.15
C PHE A 221 10.60 5.44 6.10
N ASN A 222 11.33 5.36 5.00
CA ASN A 222 11.10 4.39 3.92
C ASN A 222 11.22 2.96 4.42
N LEU A 223 12.26 2.66 5.20
CA LEU A 223 12.43 1.34 5.80
C LEU A 223 11.30 1.02 6.80
N LYS A 224 10.90 1.98 7.64
CA LYS A 224 9.79 1.81 8.57
C LYS A 224 8.46 1.59 7.82
N LYS A 225 8.20 2.35 6.77
CA LYS A 225 7.02 2.22 5.91
C LYS A 225 6.95 0.83 5.29
N PHE A 226 8.06 0.38 4.70
CA PHE A 226 8.18 -0.96 4.13
C PHE A 226 7.90 -2.07 5.16
N VAL A 227 8.49 -1.99 6.36
CA VAL A 227 8.24 -2.96 7.43
C VAL A 227 6.79 -2.91 7.90
N ALA A 228 6.28 -1.72 8.22
CA ALA A 228 4.93 -1.51 8.74
C ALA A 228 3.85 -2.06 7.80
N ARG A 229 3.95 -1.79 6.49
CA ARG A 229 3.02 -2.33 5.48
C ARG A 229 3.02 -3.86 5.46
N ASN A 230 4.20 -4.47 5.44
CA ASN A 230 4.31 -5.93 5.35
C ASN A 230 3.87 -6.62 6.64
N GLU A 231 4.24 -6.08 7.81
CA GLU A 231 3.80 -6.62 9.09
C GLU A 231 2.30 -6.50 9.30
N TYR A 232 1.72 -5.35 8.96
CA TYR A 232 0.30 -5.11 9.09
C TYR A 232 -0.55 -6.03 8.20
N LEU A 233 -0.16 -6.19 6.93
CA LEU A 233 -0.93 -6.96 5.95
C LEU A 233 -0.69 -8.46 6.05
N PHE A 234 0.54 -8.90 6.32
CA PHE A 234 0.91 -10.31 6.18
C PHE A 234 1.21 -11.00 7.50
N ASN A 235 1.66 -10.28 8.54
CA ASN A 235 1.96 -10.86 9.85
C ASN A 235 0.85 -10.64 10.89
N ASP A 236 -0.28 -10.04 10.48
CA ASP A 236 -1.40 -9.70 11.35
C ASP A 236 -1.01 -8.80 12.54
N ASN A 237 0.11 -8.07 12.43
CA ASN A 237 0.58 -7.14 13.44
C ASN A 237 -0.20 -5.83 13.35
N LYS A 238 -1.23 -5.68 14.20
CA LYS A 238 -2.08 -4.48 14.23
C LYS A 238 -1.46 -3.28 14.94
N ASP A 239 -0.28 -3.43 15.55
CA ASP A 239 0.42 -2.33 16.24
C ASP A 239 0.87 -1.23 15.26
N HIS A 240 1.06 -1.59 13.98
CA HIS A 240 1.39 -0.61 12.94
C HIS A 240 0.20 0.21 12.45
N PHE A 241 -1.03 -0.12 12.84
CA PHE A 241 -2.22 0.57 12.34
C PHE A 241 -2.16 2.07 12.57
N ASP A 242 -1.94 2.49 13.83
CA ASP A 242 -1.95 3.91 14.20
C ASP A 242 -0.81 4.67 13.51
N TRP A 243 0.34 4.01 13.32
CA TRP A 243 1.44 4.61 12.57
C TRP A 243 1.08 4.77 11.09
N LEU A 244 0.52 3.74 10.45
CA LEU A 244 0.17 3.74 9.03
C LEU A 244 -0.92 4.77 8.71
N ILE A 245 -1.99 4.88 9.50
CA ILE A 245 -3.05 5.88 9.22
C ILE A 245 -2.57 7.34 9.37
N ASN A 246 -1.47 7.57 10.10
CA ASN A 246 -0.91 8.91 10.32
C ASN A 246 0.27 9.23 9.39
N ASN A 247 0.93 8.22 8.80
CA ASN A 247 2.15 8.39 8.02
C ASN A 247 2.04 7.88 6.57
N ASP A 248 1.01 7.08 6.29
CA ASP A 248 0.80 6.40 5.01
C ASP A 248 -0.70 6.24 4.74
N GLU A 249 -1.45 7.31 5.03
CA GLU A 249 -2.90 7.33 5.02
C GLU A 249 -3.46 6.93 3.66
N TYR A 250 -2.88 7.43 2.57
CA TYR A 250 -3.34 7.11 1.22
C TYR A 250 -3.29 5.60 0.96
N PHE A 251 -2.20 4.92 1.37
CA PHE A 251 -2.11 3.47 1.25
C PHE A 251 -3.25 2.77 2.01
N MET A 252 -3.47 3.17 3.27
CA MET A 252 -4.52 2.59 4.11
C MET A 252 -5.93 2.84 3.57
N LYS A 253 -6.19 4.06 3.07
CA LYS A 253 -7.44 4.44 2.39
C LYS A 253 -7.67 3.54 1.18
N SER A 254 -6.66 3.39 0.32
CA SER A 254 -6.80 2.64 -0.94
C SER A 254 -7.05 1.15 -0.75
N LEU A 255 -6.61 0.53 0.36
CA LEU A 255 -6.99 -0.84 0.67
C LEU A 255 -8.51 -1.03 0.64
N ILE A 256 -9.27 -0.04 1.12
CA ILE A 256 -10.73 -0.03 1.06
C ILE A 256 -11.21 0.51 -0.29
N SER A 257 -10.85 1.75 -0.63
CA SER A 257 -11.48 2.46 -1.76
C SER A 257 -11.14 1.88 -3.13
N GLU A 258 -9.95 1.31 -3.31
CA GLU A 258 -9.50 0.79 -4.60
C GLU A 258 -9.54 -0.74 -4.67
N PHE A 259 -9.31 -1.42 -3.54
CA PHE A 259 -9.22 -2.88 -3.51
C PHE A 259 -10.38 -3.60 -2.80
N GLY A 260 -11.26 -2.88 -2.11
CA GLY A 260 -12.41 -3.50 -1.41
C GLY A 260 -12.01 -4.46 -0.28
N TYR A 261 -10.90 -4.20 0.41
CA TYR A 261 -10.41 -5.05 1.51
C TYR A 261 -11.19 -4.82 2.83
N LEU A 262 -12.41 -5.32 2.90
CA LEU A 262 -13.35 -5.05 4.00
C LEU A 262 -13.19 -5.93 5.25
N GLU A 263 -12.34 -6.96 5.20
CA GLU A 263 -12.24 -7.96 6.27
C GLU A 263 -11.53 -7.45 7.53
N ASP A 264 -10.82 -6.33 7.45
CA ASP A 264 -10.23 -5.68 8.63
C ASP A 264 -11.22 -4.70 9.26
N SER A 265 -11.88 -5.13 10.34
CA SER A 265 -12.90 -4.31 10.99
C SER A 265 -12.36 -2.99 11.58
N LYS A 266 -11.09 -2.92 12.03
CA LYS A 266 -10.52 -1.68 12.57
C LYS A 266 -10.30 -0.67 11.44
N LEU A 267 -9.75 -1.15 10.32
CA LEU A 267 -9.58 -0.34 9.10
C LEU A 267 -10.90 0.15 8.54
N LEU A 268 -11.90 -0.74 8.43
CA LEU A 268 -13.22 -0.40 7.90
C LEU A 268 -13.90 0.70 8.75
N ILE A 269 -13.91 0.55 10.07
CA ILE A 269 -14.51 1.55 10.98
C ILE A 269 -13.78 2.89 10.88
N TRP A 270 -12.44 2.88 10.85
CA TRP A 270 -11.65 4.11 10.66
C TRP A 270 -12.00 4.80 9.35
N PHE A 271 -12.09 4.05 8.24
CA PHE A 271 -12.41 4.59 6.93
C PHE A 271 -13.82 5.21 6.92
N ILE A 272 -14.83 4.47 7.40
CA ILE A 272 -16.23 4.91 7.45
C ILE A 272 -16.35 6.23 8.24
N LYS A 273 -15.69 6.32 9.40
CA LYS A 273 -15.77 7.50 10.25
C LYS A 273 -15.01 8.71 9.68
N LYS A 274 -13.90 8.48 8.98
CA LYS A 274 -13.05 9.55 8.46
C LYS A 274 -13.53 10.11 7.12
N TYR A 275 -14.07 9.26 6.25
CA TYR A 275 -14.45 9.64 4.88
C TYR A 275 -15.97 9.63 4.72
N ARG A 276 -16.63 10.50 5.47
CA ARG A 276 -18.08 10.76 5.43
C ARG A 276 -18.50 11.35 4.08
N PHE A 277 -19.79 11.28 3.76
CA PHE A 277 -20.31 12.00 2.60
C PHE A 277 -20.28 13.51 2.89
N GLU A 278 -19.67 14.29 2.01
CA GLU A 278 -19.48 15.72 2.24
C GLU A 278 -19.76 16.52 0.97
N THR A 279 -20.32 17.72 1.16
CA THR A 279 -20.49 18.74 0.12
C THR A 279 -19.77 20.01 0.54
N ILE A 280 -18.71 20.38 -0.18
CA ILE A 280 -17.91 21.57 0.10
C ILE A 280 -17.96 22.48 -1.12
N ASN A 281 -18.44 23.71 -0.96
CA ASN A 281 -18.58 24.70 -2.04
C ASN A 281 -19.33 24.16 -3.26
N GLY A 282 -20.41 23.40 -3.03
CA GLY A 282 -21.23 22.80 -4.09
C GLY A 282 -20.59 21.60 -4.80
N LYS A 283 -19.41 21.14 -4.38
CA LYS A 283 -18.78 19.91 -4.87
C LYS A 283 -18.92 18.81 -3.83
N THR A 284 -19.42 17.66 -4.25
CA THR A 284 -19.55 16.49 -3.38
C THR A 284 -18.36 15.55 -3.56
N ASN A 285 -18.08 14.74 -2.54
CA ASN A 285 -17.15 13.61 -2.66
C ASN A 285 -17.85 12.31 -3.12
N GLY A 286 -19.03 12.40 -3.73
CA GLY A 286 -19.91 11.26 -3.95
C GLY A 286 -19.32 10.11 -4.77
N PHE A 287 -18.43 10.38 -5.75
CA PHE A 287 -17.74 9.32 -6.49
C PHE A 287 -16.81 8.49 -5.57
N GLU A 288 -16.07 9.17 -4.70
CA GLU A 288 -15.16 8.54 -3.74
C GLU A 288 -15.94 7.84 -2.63
N TYR A 289 -17.01 8.46 -2.13
CA TYR A 289 -17.90 7.85 -1.15
C TYR A 289 -18.56 6.58 -1.71
N GLY A 290 -18.96 6.59 -2.99
CA GLY A 290 -19.55 5.42 -3.64
C GLY A 290 -18.66 4.17 -3.63
N LYS A 291 -17.32 4.35 -3.71
CA LYS A 291 -16.35 3.23 -3.64
C LYS A 291 -16.42 2.46 -2.32
N LEU A 292 -16.90 3.10 -1.26
CA LEU A 292 -17.15 2.46 0.03
C LEU A 292 -18.32 1.48 -0.05
N LEU A 293 -19.36 1.81 -0.81
CA LEU A 293 -20.60 1.02 -0.89
C LEU A 293 -20.57 -0.03 -1.99
N TRP A 294 -19.84 0.22 -3.06
CA TRP A 294 -19.73 -0.72 -4.18
C TRP A 294 -18.52 -0.42 -5.05
N HIS A 295 -18.12 -1.39 -5.87
CA HIS A 295 -17.18 -1.18 -6.95
C HIS A 295 -17.48 -2.12 -8.13
N LYS A 296 -16.72 -1.97 -9.22
CA LYS A 296 -16.62 -2.99 -10.25
C LYS A 296 -15.30 -3.71 -10.13
N ASN A 297 -15.35 -5.03 -10.10
CA ASN A 297 -14.13 -5.81 -10.16
C ASN A 297 -13.51 -5.74 -11.57
N CYS A 298 -12.32 -6.31 -11.73
CA CYS A 298 -11.59 -6.30 -13.00
C CYS A 298 -12.25 -7.07 -14.16
N ASN A 299 -13.39 -7.71 -13.92
CA ASN A 299 -14.24 -8.32 -14.95
C ASN A 299 -15.50 -7.48 -15.24
N ASN A 300 -15.51 -6.21 -14.83
CA ASN A 300 -16.64 -5.28 -14.92
C ASN A 300 -17.92 -5.74 -14.20
N LYS A 301 -17.81 -6.71 -13.28
CA LYS A 301 -18.97 -7.13 -12.47
C LYS A 301 -19.13 -6.20 -11.28
N PHE A 302 -20.36 -5.78 -11.05
CA PHE A 302 -20.76 -5.02 -9.87
C PHE A 302 -20.57 -5.85 -8.61
N VAL A 303 -19.98 -5.24 -7.59
CA VAL A 303 -19.75 -5.80 -6.27
C VAL A 303 -20.28 -4.81 -5.26
N PHE A 304 -21.29 -5.23 -4.50
CA PHE A 304 -21.87 -4.47 -3.41
C PHE A 304 -21.23 -4.86 -2.07
N HIS A 305 -21.02 -3.89 -1.20
CA HIS A 305 -20.33 -4.05 0.07
C HIS A 305 -21.30 -4.10 1.25
N ASN A 306 -22.04 -5.21 1.41
CA ASN A 306 -23.05 -5.33 2.48
C ASN A 306 -22.48 -5.05 3.89
N LEU A 307 -21.25 -5.53 4.14
CA LEU A 307 -20.55 -5.33 5.41
C LEU A 307 -20.41 -3.85 5.81
N VAL A 308 -20.37 -2.93 4.85
CA VAL A 308 -20.26 -1.49 5.12
C VAL A 308 -21.55 -0.96 5.73
N LEU A 309 -22.70 -1.30 5.13
CA LEU A 309 -24.00 -0.91 5.65
C LEU A 309 -24.25 -1.54 7.03
N GLU A 310 -23.84 -2.80 7.22
CA GLU A 310 -23.89 -3.47 8.52
C GLU A 310 -23.07 -2.74 9.61
N LYS A 311 -22.03 -1.99 9.25
CA LYS A 311 -21.24 -1.17 10.18
C LYS A 311 -21.79 0.25 10.37
N MET A 312 -22.58 0.74 9.43
CA MET A 312 -23.19 2.08 9.49
C MET A 312 -24.54 2.07 10.24
N LYS A 313 -25.29 0.96 10.18
CA LYS A 313 -26.68 0.88 10.69
C LYS A 313 -26.88 1.15 12.19
N ASP A 314 -25.81 1.10 12.98
CA ASP A 314 -25.87 1.29 14.44
C ASP A 314 -25.62 2.77 14.85
N ASP A 315 -25.29 3.64 13.88
CA ASP A 315 -25.01 5.05 14.10
C ASP A 315 -25.86 5.87 13.11
N GLU A 316 -26.98 6.40 13.62
CA GLU A 316 -27.97 7.17 12.85
C GLU A 316 -27.35 8.35 12.09
N SER A 317 -26.19 8.85 12.53
CA SER A 317 -25.53 9.95 11.83
C SER A 317 -25.16 9.57 10.38
N PHE A 318 -25.03 8.29 10.04
CA PHE A 318 -24.76 7.85 8.66
C PHE A 318 -25.99 7.84 7.75
N SER A 319 -27.21 7.91 8.28
CA SER A 319 -28.44 7.92 7.48
C SER A 319 -28.50 9.13 6.54
N ASP A 320 -28.12 10.31 7.03
CA ASP A 320 -28.00 11.53 6.23
C ASP A 320 -26.97 11.40 5.10
N ASP A 321 -25.80 10.81 5.40
CA ASP A 321 -24.75 10.57 4.40
C ASP A 321 -25.24 9.63 3.30
N LEU A 322 -25.91 8.55 3.69
CA LEU A 322 -26.45 7.54 2.78
C LEU A 322 -27.55 8.12 1.89
N ASN A 323 -28.49 8.89 2.46
CA ASN A 323 -29.52 9.57 1.70
C ASN A 323 -28.95 10.65 0.76
N SER A 324 -27.96 11.41 1.24
CA SER A 324 -27.24 12.39 0.41
C SER A 324 -26.52 11.72 -0.76
N TYR A 325 -25.94 10.54 -0.53
CA TYR A 325 -25.33 9.74 -1.58
C TYR A 325 -26.36 9.22 -2.59
N ILE A 326 -27.56 8.79 -2.17
CA ILE A 326 -28.65 8.42 -3.09
C ILE A 326 -29.00 9.61 -4.00
N ASN A 327 -29.18 10.81 -3.43
CA ASN A 327 -29.45 12.02 -4.21
C ASN A 327 -28.34 12.31 -5.22
N PHE A 328 -27.07 12.20 -4.79
CA PHE A 328 -25.92 12.34 -5.67
C PHE A 328 -25.94 11.30 -6.81
N LEU A 329 -26.22 10.05 -6.49
CA LEU A 329 -26.23 8.91 -7.42
C LEU A 329 -27.26 9.12 -8.53
N ILE A 330 -28.45 9.61 -8.22
CA ILE A 330 -29.50 9.90 -9.21
C ILE A 330 -29.05 11.02 -10.15
N GLN A 331 -28.52 12.11 -9.59
CA GLN A 331 -28.11 13.29 -10.36
C GLN A 331 -26.92 13.00 -11.27
N ASN A 332 -26.06 12.05 -10.89
CA ASN A 332 -24.78 11.78 -11.54
C ASN A 332 -24.71 10.39 -12.18
N ASN A 333 -25.83 9.66 -12.32
CA ASN A 333 -25.80 8.28 -12.81
C ASN A 333 -25.06 8.12 -14.16
N GLN A 334 -25.26 9.07 -15.08
CA GLN A 334 -24.58 9.08 -16.39
C GLN A 334 -23.05 9.20 -16.30
N ASN A 335 -22.53 9.70 -15.18
CA ASN A 335 -21.10 9.90 -14.94
C ASN A 335 -20.44 8.68 -14.25
N PHE A 336 -21.22 7.71 -13.78
CA PHE A 336 -20.67 6.44 -13.34
C PHE A 336 -20.50 5.53 -14.54
N ASP A 337 -19.25 5.30 -14.95
CA ASP A 337 -18.92 4.42 -16.07
C ASP A 337 -19.69 3.08 -15.97
N ASN A 338 -20.77 2.99 -16.76
CA ASN A 338 -21.61 1.82 -16.92
C ASN A 338 -22.30 1.30 -15.62
N LEU A 339 -22.65 2.11 -14.63
CA LEU A 339 -23.57 1.64 -13.57
C LEU A 339 -24.96 1.41 -14.21
N SER A 340 -25.31 0.15 -14.47
CA SER A 340 -26.62 -0.17 -15.04
C SER A 340 -27.74 0.25 -14.09
N PHE A 341 -28.87 0.71 -14.64
CA PHE A 341 -30.05 1.06 -13.86
C PHE A 341 -30.45 -0.02 -12.83
N LYS A 342 -30.42 -1.31 -13.21
CA LYS A 342 -30.68 -2.43 -12.29
C LYS A 342 -29.79 -2.42 -11.04
N ASN A 343 -28.48 -2.19 -11.22
CA ASN A 343 -27.54 -2.16 -10.10
C ASN A 343 -27.69 -0.89 -9.26
N GLN A 344 -28.07 0.23 -9.88
CA GLN A 344 -28.39 1.46 -9.17
C GLN A 344 -29.65 1.29 -8.31
N ALA A 345 -30.71 0.74 -8.87
CA ALA A 345 -31.95 0.42 -8.16
C ALA A 345 -31.68 -0.57 -7.01
N TYR A 346 -30.91 -1.63 -7.26
CA TYR A 346 -30.46 -2.54 -6.22
C TYR A 346 -29.71 -1.83 -5.09
N LEU A 347 -28.75 -0.96 -5.41
CA LEU A 347 -27.99 -0.20 -4.42
C LEU A 347 -28.89 0.72 -3.58
N ILE A 348 -29.83 1.43 -4.21
CA ILE A 348 -30.78 2.30 -3.51
C ILE A 348 -31.67 1.48 -2.56
N ALA A 349 -32.19 0.34 -3.00
CA ALA A 349 -32.99 -0.56 -2.17
C ALA A 349 -32.20 -1.05 -0.95
N GLN A 350 -30.94 -1.49 -1.15
CA GLN A 350 -30.07 -1.93 -0.06
C GLN A 350 -29.77 -0.81 0.94
N ILE A 351 -29.51 0.41 0.46
CA ILE A 351 -29.26 1.56 1.33
C ILE A 351 -30.51 1.88 2.17
N TYR A 352 -31.68 2.01 1.55
CA TYR A 352 -32.91 2.30 2.28
C TYR A 352 -33.27 1.19 3.28
N HIS A 353 -33.11 -0.07 2.87
CA HIS A 353 -33.28 -1.21 3.76
C HIS A 353 -32.29 -1.17 4.94
N SER A 354 -31.06 -0.67 4.76
CA SER A 354 -30.11 -0.55 5.87
C SER A 354 -30.40 0.58 6.86
N ILE A 355 -31.12 1.61 6.42
CA ILE A 355 -31.56 2.73 7.27
C ILE A 355 -32.72 2.30 8.19
N GLN A 356 -33.24 1.07 8.06
CA GLN A 356 -34.37 0.49 8.81
C GLN A 356 -34.30 0.59 10.34
N ASN A 357 -33.14 0.81 10.96
CA ASN A 357 -33.04 0.93 12.41
C ASN A 357 -33.56 2.33 12.88
N GLU A 358 -34.89 2.41 13.03
CA GLU A 358 -35.63 3.19 14.04
C GLU A 358 -35.92 4.71 13.88
N THR A 359 -36.26 5.28 12.71
CA THR A 359 -36.79 6.68 12.71
C THR A 359 -37.83 7.03 11.64
N TYR A 360 -38.61 8.09 11.91
CA TYR A 360 -39.43 8.87 10.97
C TYR A 360 -38.65 9.27 9.69
N GLU A 361 -37.32 9.33 9.76
CA GLU A 361 -36.44 9.78 8.68
C GLU A 361 -36.39 8.79 7.52
N MET A 362 -36.48 7.47 7.78
CA MET A 362 -36.56 6.47 6.71
C MET A 362 -37.76 6.72 5.81
N PHE A 363 -38.95 6.90 6.41
CA PHE A 363 -40.16 7.20 5.65
C PHE A 363 -40.07 8.54 4.92
N ALA A 364 -39.46 9.56 5.55
CA ALA A 364 -39.23 10.85 4.92
C ALA A 364 -38.28 10.76 3.70
N TYR A 365 -37.17 10.01 3.80
CA TYR A 365 -36.23 9.84 2.70
C TYR A 365 -36.81 8.97 1.58
N MET A 366 -37.36 7.81 1.91
CA MET A 366 -37.94 6.88 0.93
C MET A 366 -39.17 7.49 0.24
N GLY A 367 -40.07 8.13 0.99
CA GLY A 367 -41.24 8.79 0.44
C GLY A 367 -40.89 10.01 -0.38
N GLY A 368 -39.97 10.86 0.09
CA GLY A 368 -39.46 11.98 -0.68
C GLY A 368 -38.79 11.53 -1.99
N PHE A 369 -38.03 10.44 -1.96
CA PHE A 369 -37.50 9.83 -3.19
C PHE A 369 -38.63 9.36 -4.10
N ALA A 370 -39.65 8.67 -3.57
CA ALA A 370 -40.75 8.19 -4.37
C ALA A 370 -41.53 9.34 -5.05
N GLU A 371 -41.79 10.43 -4.32
CA GLU A 371 -42.50 11.61 -4.81
C GLU A 371 -41.69 12.40 -5.83
N PHE A 372 -40.41 12.66 -5.55
CA PHE A 372 -39.62 13.60 -6.35
C PHE A 372 -38.76 12.94 -7.43
N GLN A 373 -38.29 11.71 -7.18
CA GLN A 373 -37.34 11.00 -8.05
C GLN A 373 -37.96 9.83 -8.80
N ASP A 374 -38.96 9.14 -8.21
CA ASP A 374 -39.66 8.01 -8.83
C ASP A 374 -41.04 8.38 -9.44
N LYS A 375 -41.19 9.60 -9.98
CA LYS A 375 -42.48 10.12 -10.50
C LYS A 375 -43.15 9.25 -11.55
N ASN A 376 -42.35 8.53 -12.33
CA ASN A 376 -42.84 7.63 -13.38
C ASN A 376 -42.85 6.15 -12.94
N ASN A 377 -42.69 5.88 -11.64
CA ASN A 377 -42.60 4.55 -11.04
C ASN A 377 -41.50 3.64 -11.61
N VAL A 378 -40.46 4.19 -12.26
CA VAL A 378 -39.40 3.38 -12.90
C VAL A 378 -38.63 2.55 -11.86
N TYR A 379 -38.34 3.10 -10.68
CA TYR A 379 -37.72 2.35 -9.59
C TYR A 379 -38.72 1.41 -8.92
N SER A 380 -39.95 1.86 -8.65
CA SER A 380 -41.02 1.01 -8.12
C SER A 380 -41.23 -0.26 -8.96
N GLU A 381 -41.30 -0.13 -10.29
CA GLU A 381 -41.46 -1.24 -11.22
C GLU A 381 -40.24 -2.17 -11.24
N GLU A 382 -39.03 -1.63 -11.17
CA GLU A 382 -37.81 -2.45 -11.09
C GLU A 382 -37.70 -3.21 -9.77
N PHE A 383 -38.10 -2.59 -8.64
CA PHE A 383 -38.20 -3.27 -7.35
C PHE A 383 -39.20 -4.42 -7.43
N GLU A 384 -40.42 -4.17 -7.89
CA GLU A 384 -41.47 -5.19 -8.04
C GLU A 384 -41.02 -6.34 -8.95
N LYS A 385 -40.46 -6.01 -10.12
CA LYS A 385 -39.95 -6.99 -11.10
C LYS A 385 -38.87 -7.91 -10.54
N ASN A 386 -38.05 -7.41 -9.60
CA ASN A 386 -37.01 -8.21 -8.94
C ASN A 386 -37.44 -8.70 -7.55
N ASN A 387 -38.75 -8.81 -7.27
CA ASN A 387 -39.29 -9.25 -5.98
C ASN A 387 -38.68 -8.49 -4.79
N TYR A 388 -38.54 -7.16 -4.94
CA TYR A 388 -37.93 -6.28 -3.94
C TYR A 388 -36.52 -6.72 -3.53
N TYR A 389 -35.81 -7.37 -4.47
CA TYR A 389 -34.49 -7.96 -4.29
C TYR A 389 -34.40 -8.95 -3.12
N ASP A 390 -35.52 -9.58 -2.77
CA ASP A 390 -35.66 -10.53 -1.66
C ASP A 390 -35.27 -9.92 -0.29
N LEU A 391 -35.37 -8.60 -0.15
CA LEU A 391 -35.13 -7.88 1.10
C LEU A 391 -36.34 -8.02 2.03
N GLU A 392 -36.13 -8.57 3.22
CA GLU A 392 -37.19 -8.82 4.19
C GLU A 392 -37.87 -7.51 4.62
N GLY A 393 -39.20 -7.44 4.50
CA GLY A 393 -40.00 -6.27 4.87
C GLY A 393 -39.90 -5.06 3.93
N PHE A 394 -38.96 -5.06 2.97
CA PHE A 394 -38.72 -3.88 2.12
C PHE A 394 -39.92 -3.53 1.23
N LYS A 395 -40.71 -4.52 0.81
CA LYS A 395 -41.94 -4.28 0.04
C LYS A 395 -42.94 -3.45 0.84
N GLU A 396 -43.23 -3.89 2.06
CA GLU A 396 -44.19 -3.25 2.95
C GLU A 396 -43.73 -1.83 3.27
N GLU A 397 -42.45 -1.65 3.56
CA GLU A 397 -41.85 -0.34 3.84
C GLU A 397 -41.88 0.61 2.66
N TRP A 398 -41.53 0.13 1.46
CA TRP A 398 -41.59 0.95 0.25
C TRP A 398 -43.01 1.44 -0.01
N LEU A 399 -44.00 0.57 0.12
CA LEU A 399 -45.40 0.93 -0.07
C LEU A 399 -45.89 1.90 1.01
N GLN A 400 -45.49 1.69 2.27
CA GLN A 400 -45.85 2.56 3.38
C GLN A 400 -45.18 3.95 3.26
N ALA A 401 -43.91 4.02 2.85
CA ALA A 401 -43.20 5.28 2.63
C ALA A 401 -43.84 6.15 1.55
N LYS A 402 -44.43 5.55 0.50
CA LYS A 402 -45.19 6.29 -0.52
C LYS A 402 -46.47 6.93 0.02
N VAL A 403 -47.01 6.39 1.12
CA VAL A 403 -48.20 6.92 1.80
C VAL A 403 -47.82 7.97 2.85
N ASP A 404 -46.82 7.65 3.67
CA ASP A 404 -46.49 8.44 4.87
C ASP A 404 -45.44 9.52 4.63
N GLY A 405 -44.47 9.26 3.75
CA GLY A 405 -43.28 10.11 3.56
C GLY A 405 -43.52 11.44 2.85
N ASN A 406 -44.77 11.72 2.49
CA ASN A 406 -45.16 13.00 1.90
C ASN A 406 -45.27 14.11 2.97
N GLY A 407 -45.46 13.79 4.26
CA GLY A 407 -45.89 14.81 5.24
C GLY A 407 -47.22 15.50 4.88
N VAL A 408 -47.90 15.07 3.80
CA VAL A 408 -49.22 15.55 3.32
C VAL A 408 -50.31 14.49 3.61
N SER A 409 -50.13 13.69 4.65
CA SER A 409 -51.24 13.02 5.35
C SER A 409 -51.56 13.75 6.66
N ARG A 410 -51.75 15.07 6.58
CA ARG A 410 -52.63 15.84 7.47
C ARG A 410 -53.39 16.92 6.71
#